data_AF-A0A931RHX0-F1
#
_entry.id   AF-A0A931RHX0-F1
#
_cell.length_a   1.000
_cell.length_b   1.000
_cell.length_c   1.000
_cell.angle_alpha   90.00
_cell.angle_beta   90.00
_cell.angle_gamma   90.00
#
_symmetry.space_group_name_H-M   'P 1'
#
loop_
_entity.id
_entity.type
_entity.pdbx_description
1 polymer ?
#
loop_
_entity_poly.entity_id
_entity_poly.type
_entity_poly.pdbx_seq_one_letter_code
_entity_poly.pdbx_strand_id
1 'polypeptide(L)'
;MSEDRNVSVAKIVATPSESSWAQAYSAGKLFAVLSLESKEELKEKDYLNLLGKGVLETLEQEFFTLELKDLASIKNAVQITAGRIPHDISCSFVVASIVNDVLYVFTIGAGRIDIKRGDKIGNILESQESRSSSIVSASGVLLDSDLIIIQTKQFTEIITPNILTASLDHQPPEEISEILAPIIHGQDKGGSAAVVIEYKFVKESQDLGISETEEPMPESNPEEQESEENIPQKLLSVSNYFNPLVEKIKLSGLKRISHSRKIIFTIAVVILIVFILAINFAIKKQNEAKIQSLFNDIYPKAQKEYEAGKNLVGLNKNLARDNFTSALKILEDGKSKFPKDSKEEKQIIELMAKVNKELEANSPEKIAQNQERDKISISIENGSGIEGAAGKASDFLKGKGYNVISTGNAKNYNYKGATIKVKSSTNAYLLLLKNDLSEKYTVNDTSSDLSQDFAADVLVVIGK
;
A
#
# COMPACT_ATOMS: atom_id res chain seq x y z
N MET A 1 -23.63 -8.08 -0.30
CA MET A 1 -22.94 -8.66 -1.47
C MET A 1 -21.91 -7.64 -1.90
N SER A 2 -20.64 -7.93 -1.68
CA SER A 2 -19.52 -7.05 -2.02
C SER A 2 -19.21 -7.23 -3.51
N GLU A 3 -19.60 -6.23 -4.30
CA GLU A 3 -19.13 -6.12 -5.68
C GLU A 3 -17.62 -5.88 -5.66
N ASP A 4 -16.84 -6.84 -6.16
CA ASP A 4 -15.40 -6.69 -6.31
C ASP A 4 -15.15 -5.71 -7.47
N ARG A 5 -14.85 -4.46 -7.11
CA ARG A 5 -14.61 -3.36 -8.05
C ARG A 5 -13.11 -3.11 -8.15
N ASN A 6 -12.56 -3.18 -9.36
CA ASN A 6 -11.13 -3.00 -9.60
C ASN A 6 -10.83 -1.57 -10.05
N VAL A 7 -9.81 -0.98 -9.42
CA VAL A 7 -9.28 0.33 -9.80
C VAL A 7 -7.83 0.12 -10.21
N SER A 8 -7.49 0.52 -11.44
CA SER A 8 -6.10 0.58 -11.92
C SER A 8 -5.59 2.01 -11.80
N VAL A 9 -4.33 2.19 -11.38
CA VAL A 9 -3.80 3.49 -11.02
C VAL A 9 -2.36 3.63 -11.49
N ALA A 10 -2.03 4.77 -12.08
CA ALA A 10 -0.66 5.16 -12.38
C ALA A 10 -0.37 6.56 -11.85
N LYS A 11 0.91 6.81 -11.53
CA LYS A 11 1.38 8.03 -10.89
C LYS A 11 2.45 8.67 -11.74
N ILE A 12 2.31 9.96 -11.98
CA ILE A 12 3.29 10.76 -12.71
C ILE A 12 3.76 11.86 -11.76
N VAL A 13 5.06 11.94 -11.50
CA VAL A 13 5.65 12.92 -10.60
C VAL A 13 6.94 13.44 -11.20
N ALA A 14 7.10 14.76 -11.21
CA ALA A 14 8.32 15.43 -11.64
C ALA A 14 9.46 15.26 -10.64
N THR A 15 10.68 15.51 -11.10
CA THR A 15 11.84 15.64 -10.23
C THR A 15 11.69 16.93 -9.40
N PRO A 16 11.80 16.88 -8.06
CA PRO A 16 11.73 18.07 -7.23
C PRO A 16 12.79 19.12 -7.61
N SER A 17 12.44 20.40 -7.50
CA SER A 17 13.38 21.52 -7.64
C SER A 17 13.66 22.17 -6.28
N GLU A 18 14.56 23.16 -6.24
CA GLU A 18 14.91 23.86 -4.99
C GLU A 18 13.74 24.64 -4.38
N SER A 19 12.79 25.07 -5.21
CA SER A 19 11.63 25.88 -4.80
C SER A 19 10.30 25.15 -4.92
N SER A 20 10.26 23.96 -5.52
CA SER A 20 9.02 23.24 -5.77
C SER A 20 9.14 21.74 -5.56
N TRP A 21 8.10 21.18 -4.96
CA TRP A 21 8.01 19.76 -4.67
C TRP A 21 6.62 19.26 -4.98
N ALA A 22 6.49 18.04 -5.49
CA ALA A 22 5.21 17.40 -5.69
C ALA A 22 5.25 15.91 -5.40
N GLN A 23 4.08 15.35 -5.10
CA GLN A 23 3.91 13.93 -4.88
C GLN A 23 2.51 13.47 -5.30
N ALA A 24 2.47 12.29 -5.91
CA ALA A 24 1.26 11.54 -6.18
C ALA A 24 1.09 10.43 -5.15
N TYR A 25 -0.10 10.38 -4.54
CA TYR A 25 -0.46 9.45 -3.47
C TYR A 25 -1.66 8.60 -3.89
N SER A 26 -1.63 7.33 -3.49
CA SER A 26 -2.74 6.40 -3.66
C SER A 26 -2.74 5.37 -2.54
N ALA A 27 -3.86 5.19 -1.87
CA ALA A 27 -4.08 4.13 -0.89
C ALA A 27 -5.53 3.66 -0.93
N GLY A 28 -5.73 2.38 -1.28
CA GLY A 28 -7.07 1.82 -1.49
C GLY A 28 -7.85 2.60 -2.55
N LYS A 29 -8.91 3.30 -2.12
CA LYS A 29 -9.79 4.13 -2.97
C LYS A 29 -9.65 5.64 -2.69
N LEU A 30 -8.51 6.05 -2.12
CA LEU A 30 -8.14 7.44 -1.91
C LEU A 30 -6.93 7.77 -2.78
N PHE A 31 -7.02 8.88 -3.50
CA PHE A 31 -6.01 9.38 -4.42
C PHE A 31 -5.78 10.86 -4.14
N ALA A 32 -4.53 11.29 -4.19
CA ALA A 32 -4.21 12.70 -4.02
C ALA A 32 -2.98 13.08 -4.84
N VAL A 33 -2.95 14.32 -5.31
CA VAL A 33 -1.75 14.97 -5.82
C VAL A 33 -1.54 16.26 -5.05
N LEU A 34 -0.33 16.43 -4.56
CA LEU A 34 0.07 17.60 -3.79
C LEU A 34 1.28 18.21 -4.49
N SER A 35 1.23 19.53 -4.68
CA SER A 35 2.37 20.34 -5.06
C SER A 35 2.49 21.52 -4.11
N LEU A 36 3.71 21.76 -3.66
CA LEU A 36 4.10 22.84 -2.77
C LEU A 36 5.18 23.66 -3.45
N GLU A 37 5.01 24.97 -3.46
CA GLU A 37 5.93 25.92 -4.07
C GLU A 37 6.23 27.07 -3.11
N SER A 38 7.53 27.32 -2.87
CA SER A 38 8.02 28.43 -2.08
C SER A 38 8.46 29.57 -2.99
N LYS A 39 8.05 30.80 -2.67
CA LYS A 39 8.51 32.01 -3.37
C LYS A 39 9.88 32.51 -2.87
N GLU A 40 10.35 32.02 -1.74
CA GLU A 40 11.63 32.39 -1.12
C GLU A 40 12.60 31.20 -1.12
N GLU A 41 13.91 31.52 -1.20
CA GLU A 41 14.99 30.54 -1.04
C GLU A 41 14.89 29.88 0.34
N LEU A 42 14.60 28.58 0.35
CA LEU A 42 14.41 27.83 1.58
C LEU A 42 15.75 27.60 2.28
N LYS A 43 15.81 27.90 3.58
CA LYS A 43 17.01 27.70 4.42
C LYS A 43 17.38 26.22 4.59
N GLU A 44 16.41 25.33 4.42
CA GLU A 44 16.57 23.88 4.55
C GLU A 44 16.17 23.18 3.25
N LYS A 45 17.11 22.41 2.69
CA LYS A 45 17.00 21.78 1.36
C LYS A 45 15.85 20.76 1.25
N ASP A 46 15.35 20.26 2.37
CA ASP A 46 14.30 19.21 2.43
C ASP A 46 12.97 19.68 3.05
N TYR A 47 12.81 20.97 3.34
CA TYR A 47 11.65 21.49 4.07
C TYR A 47 10.31 21.15 3.39
N LEU A 48 10.18 21.39 2.07
CA LEU A 48 8.94 21.10 1.34
C LEU A 48 8.63 19.61 1.27
N ASN A 49 9.67 18.76 1.24
CA ASN A 49 9.52 17.31 1.21
C ASN A 49 8.97 16.78 2.54
N LEU A 50 9.54 17.24 3.65
CA LEU A 50 9.08 16.88 5.00
C LEU A 50 7.65 17.39 5.24
N LEU A 51 7.37 18.64 4.87
CA LEU A 51 6.04 19.22 4.97
C LEU A 51 5.03 18.42 4.13
N GLY A 52 5.35 18.16 2.87
CA GLY A 52 4.48 17.44 1.94
C GLY A 52 4.15 16.02 2.39
N LYS A 53 5.15 15.28 2.89
CA LYS A 53 4.92 13.96 3.51
C LYS A 53 3.99 14.05 4.72
N GLY A 54 4.23 15.00 5.63
CA GLY A 54 3.37 15.19 6.80
C GLY A 54 1.92 15.54 6.44
N VAL A 55 1.71 16.33 5.38
CA VAL A 55 0.37 16.65 4.85
C VAL A 55 -0.32 15.39 4.33
N LEU A 56 0.37 14.55 3.55
CA LEU A 56 -0.21 13.30 3.02
C LEU A 56 -0.47 12.26 4.12
N GLU A 57 0.41 12.15 5.10
CA GLU A 57 0.20 11.29 6.29
C GLU A 57 -1.01 11.75 7.10
N THR A 58 -1.18 13.07 7.25
CA THR A 58 -2.37 13.64 7.90
C THR A 58 -3.63 13.33 7.09
N LEU A 59 -3.59 13.48 5.75
CA LEU A 59 -4.73 13.10 4.89
C LEU A 59 -5.14 11.65 5.10
N GLU A 60 -4.15 10.74 5.13
CA GLU A 60 -4.37 9.32 5.33
C GLU A 60 -5.05 9.07 6.69
N GLN A 61 -4.49 9.61 7.77
CA GLN A 61 -5.04 9.46 9.13
C GLN A 61 -6.47 10.00 9.23
N GLU A 62 -6.70 11.23 8.78
CA GLU A 62 -8.02 11.87 8.82
C GLU A 62 -9.04 11.11 7.97
N PHE A 63 -8.67 10.67 6.76
CA PHE A 63 -9.60 9.98 5.86
C PHE A 63 -9.95 8.56 6.31
N PHE A 64 -8.98 7.78 6.79
CA PHE A 64 -9.21 6.39 7.18
C PHE A 64 -9.86 6.24 8.55
N THR A 65 -9.86 7.29 9.37
CA THR A 65 -10.60 7.32 10.65
C THR A 65 -12.07 7.72 10.51
N LEU A 66 -12.50 8.23 9.33
CA LEU A 66 -13.90 8.58 9.09
C LEU A 66 -14.82 7.35 9.15
N GLU A 67 -15.83 7.40 10.01
CA GLU A 67 -16.91 6.39 10.09
C GLU A 67 -17.81 6.44 8.85
N LEU A 68 -18.19 7.66 8.44
CA LEU A 68 -19.00 7.93 7.24
C LEU A 68 -18.15 8.66 6.20
N LYS A 69 -18.16 8.17 4.97
CA LYS A 69 -17.37 8.71 3.86
C LYS A 69 -18.29 9.32 2.81
N ASP A 70 -18.79 10.52 3.11
CA ASP A 70 -19.61 11.32 2.21
C ASP A 70 -18.86 12.60 1.79
N LEU A 71 -19.47 13.40 0.92
CA LEU A 71 -18.86 14.63 0.43
C LEU A 71 -18.46 15.57 1.59
N ALA A 72 -19.30 15.70 2.62
CA ALA A 72 -19.10 16.66 3.70
C ALA A 72 -18.00 16.20 4.67
N SER A 73 -18.01 14.92 5.05
CA SER A 73 -17.01 14.35 5.96
C SER A 73 -15.61 14.34 5.33
N ILE A 74 -15.51 13.93 4.06
CA ILE A 74 -14.24 13.94 3.32
C ILE A 74 -13.77 15.38 3.11
N LYS A 75 -14.67 16.32 2.79
CA LYS A 75 -14.34 17.75 2.68
C LYS A 75 -13.70 18.27 3.96
N ASN A 76 -14.24 17.91 5.13
CA ASN A 76 -13.70 18.33 6.42
C ASN A 76 -12.29 17.74 6.65
N ALA A 77 -12.09 16.45 6.38
CA ALA A 77 -10.77 15.83 6.48
C ALA A 77 -9.72 16.53 5.58
N VAL A 78 -10.10 16.85 4.34
CA VAL A 78 -9.24 17.59 3.39
C VAL A 78 -8.98 19.02 3.90
N GLN A 79 -9.96 19.67 4.55
CA GLN A 79 -9.81 21.00 5.15
C GLN A 79 -8.83 21.01 6.33
N ILE A 80 -8.96 20.06 7.24
CA ILE A 80 -8.06 19.88 8.39
C ILE A 80 -6.63 19.65 7.88
N THR A 81 -6.49 18.77 6.88
CA THR A 81 -5.22 18.44 6.25
C THR A 81 -4.56 19.69 5.64
N ALA A 82 -5.31 20.47 4.84
CA ALA A 82 -4.76 21.67 4.23
C ALA A 82 -4.43 22.78 5.24
N GLY A 83 -5.09 22.79 6.41
CA GLY A 83 -4.74 23.67 7.52
C GLY A 83 -3.32 23.44 8.07
N ARG A 84 -2.67 22.32 7.74
CA ARG A 84 -1.26 22.06 8.08
C ARG A 84 -0.27 22.77 7.16
N ILE A 85 -0.73 23.31 6.03
CA ILE A 85 0.12 23.97 5.06
C ILE A 85 0.27 25.45 5.46
N PRO A 86 1.51 25.92 5.70
CA PRO A 86 1.79 27.33 5.98
C PRO A 86 1.28 28.29 4.90
N HIS A 87 0.87 29.50 5.29
CA HIS A 87 0.27 30.50 4.38
C HIS A 87 1.25 31.12 3.38
N ASP A 88 2.55 31.03 3.65
CA ASP A 88 3.65 31.51 2.81
C ASP A 88 3.97 30.55 1.65
N ILE A 89 3.39 29.34 1.67
CA ILE A 89 3.61 28.31 0.65
C ILE A 89 2.42 28.27 -0.31
N SER A 90 2.72 28.32 -1.59
CA SER A 90 1.70 28.14 -2.64
C SER A 90 1.42 26.65 -2.77
N CYS A 91 0.14 26.28 -2.66
CA CYS A 91 -0.30 24.89 -2.64
C CYS A 91 -1.24 24.59 -3.79
N SER A 92 -1.01 23.44 -4.44
CA SER A 92 -1.91 22.80 -5.39
C SER A 92 -2.22 21.42 -4.85
N PHE A 93 -3.38 21.26 -4.23
CA PHE A 93 -3.78 20.01 -3.58
C PHE A 93 -5.10 19.52 -4.15
N VAL A 94 -5.07 18.37 -4.81
CA VAL A 94 -6.23 17.74 -5.44
C VAL A 94 -6.40 16.36 -4.84
N VAL A 95 -7.60 16.07 -4.35
CA VAL A 95 -7.94 14.80 -3.70
C VAL A 95 -9.16 14.19 -4.41
N ALA A 96 -9.08 12.90 -4.69
CA ALA A 96 -10.17 12.10 -5.23
C ALA A 96 -10.39 10.87 -4.37
N SER A 97 -11.64 10.52 -4.10
CA SER A 97 -11.98 9.27 -3.43
C SER A 97 -13.18 8.60 -4.07
N ILE A 98 -13.13 7.28 -4.17
CA ILE A 98 -14.21 6.46 -4.69
C ILE A 98 -14.87 5.74 -3.52
N VAL A 99 -16.11 6.15 -3.19
CA VAL A 99 -16.92 5.48 -2.19
C VAL A 99 -18.14 4.92 -2.90
N ASN A 100 -18.27 3.60 -2.82
CA ASN A 100 -19.16 2.85 -3.70
C ASN A 100 -18.85 3.15 -5.18
N ASP A 101 -19.82 3.69 -5.91
CA ASP A 101 -19.80 4.05 -7.33
C ASP A 101 -19.73 5.57 -7.54
N VAL A 102 -19.58 6.33 -6.45
CA VAL A 102 -19.51 7.78 -6.49
C VAL A 102 -18.06 8.22 -6.31
N LEU A 103 -17.58 9.00 -7.28
CA LEU A 103 -16.35 9.75 -7.20
C LEU A 103 -16.62 11.07 -6.45
N TYR A 104 -15.88 11.28 -5.36
CA TYR A 104 -15.82 12.53 -4.64
C TYR A 104 -14.48 13.20 -4.91
N VAL A 105 -14.52 14.48 -5.32
CA VAL A 105 -13.31 15.22 -5.65
C VAL A 105 -13.25 16.57 -4.96
N PHE A 106 -12.05 16.97 -4.59
CA PHE A 106 -11.75 18.17 -3.83
C PHE A 106 -10.50 18.83 -4.38
N THR A 107 -10.49 20.16 -4.42
CA THR A 107 -9.31 20.95 -4.77
C THR A 107 -9.12 22.10 -3.82
N ILE A 108 -7.86 22.35 -3.49
CA ILE A 108 -7.40 23.48 -2.70
C ILE A 108 -6.25 24.13 -3.48
N GLY A 109 -6.36 25.44 -3.67
CA GLY A 109 -5.49 26.17 -4.58
C GLY A 109 -5.82 25.88 -6.04
N ALA A 110 -4.81 25.95 -6.90
CA ALA A 110 -4.97 25.73 -8.33
C ALA A 110 -4.81 24.26 -8.68
N GLY A 111 -5.77 23.66 -9.38
CA GLY A 111 -5.73 22.24 -9.71
C GLY A 111 -6.87 21.86 -10.64
N ARG A 112 -6.72 20.73 -11.34
CA ARG A 112 -7.65 20.30 -12.37
C ARG A 112 -7.94 18.81 -12.29
N ILE A 113 -9.19 18.46 -12.55
CA ILE A 113 -9.65 17.09 -12.62
C ILE A 113 -10.42 16.92 -13.92
N ASP A 114 -9.97 16.00 -14.75
CA ASP A 114 -10.65 15.63 -16.00
C ASP A 114 -11.09 14.16 -15.94
N ILE A 115 -12.16 13.86 -16.67
CA ILE A 115 -12.68 12.51 -16.87
C ILE A 115 -12.83 12.23 -18.36
N LYS A 116 -12.32 11.08 -18.78
CA LYS A 116 -12.60 10.50 -20.09
C LYS A 116 -13.65 9.40 -19.92
N ARG A 117 -14.75 9.55 -20.66
CA ARG A 117 -15.87 8.60 -20.70
C ARG A 117 -16.14 8.23 -22.16
N GLY A 118 -15.83 7.00 -22.52
CA GLY A 118 -15.72 6.60 -23.92
C GLY A 118 -14.70 7.49 -24.65
N ASP A 119 -15.08 8.07 -25.78
CA ASP A 119 -14.18 8.90 -26.60
C ASP A 119 -14.16 10.38 -26.20
N LYS A 120 -14.93 10.77 -25.17
CA LYS A 120 -15.08 12.17 -24.75
C LYS A 120 -14.29 12.44 -23.49
N ILE A 121 -13.50 13.50 -23.50
CA ILE A 121 -12.88 14.09 -22.31
C ILE A 121 -13.69 15.29 -21.84
N GLY A 122 -13.92 15.39 -20.55
CA GLY A 122 -14.61 16.51 -19.90
C GLY A 122 -13.89 16.95 -18.64
N ASN A 123 -13.96 18.25 -18.34
CA ASN A 123 -13.49 18.78 -17.08
C ASN A 123 -14.57 18.61 -16.00
N ILE A 124 -14.21 17.98 -14.88
CA ILE A 124 -15.11 17.85 -13.72
C ILE A 124 -15.00 19.10 -12.86
N LEU A 125 -13.75 19.52 -12.61
CA LEU A 125 -13.44 20.58 -11.68
C LEU A 125 -12.13 21.23 -12.11
N GLU A 126 -12.15 22.55 -12.22
CA GLU A 126 -10.97 23.37 -12.36
C GLU A 126 -11.04 24.51 -11.35
N SER A 127 -10.00 24.64 -10.53
CA SER A 127 -9.85 25.74 -9.59
C SER A 127 -8.67 26.57 -10.04
N GLN A 128 -8.89 27.88 -10.15
CA GLN A 128 -7.87 28.87 -10.44
C GLN A 128 -7.49 29.56 -9.13
N GLU A 129 -6.23 29.97 -9.03
CA GLU A 129 -5.61 30.49 -7.80
C GLU A 129 -6.41 31.68 -7.23
N SER A 130 -7.21 31.42 -6.19
CA SER A 130 -7.95 32.44 -5.46
C SER A 130 -7.34 32.57 -4.07
N ARG A 131 -7.16 33.81 -3.60
CA ARG A 131 -6.57 34.16 -2.29
C ARG A 131 -7.34 33.60 -1.06
N SER A 132 -8.44 32.91 -1.31
CA SER A 132 -9.27 32.26 -0.29
C SER A 132 -8.95 30.77 -0.27
N SER A 133 -8.67 30.24 0.92
CA SER A 133 -8.53 28.81 1.24
C SER A 133 -9.85 28.02 1.09
N SER A 134 -10.74 28.46 0.19
CA SER A 134 -12.02 27.83 -0.08
C SER A 134 -11.82 26.57 -0.91
N ILE A 135 -12.20 25.44 -0.32
CA ILE A 135 -12.21 24.13 -0.99
C ILE A 135 -13.33 24.10 -2.02
N VAL A 136 -12.98 23.83 -3.26
CA VAL A 136 -13.94 23.50 -4.32
C VAL A 136 -14.12 21.98 -4.34
N SER A 137 -15.37 21.53 -4.37
CA SER A 137 -15.69 20.10 -4.24
C SER A 137 -16.81 19.72 -5.20
N ALA A 138 -16.72 18.53 -5.80
CA ALA A 138 -17.75 17.97 -6.67
C ALA A 138 -17.91 16.46 -6.42
N SER A 139 -19.04 15.90 -6.85
CA SER A 139 -19.30 14.46 -6.79
C SER A 139 -20.04 13.99 -8.04
N GLY A 140 -19.78 12.75 -8.47
CA GLY A 140 -20.47 12.16 -9.61
C GLY A 140 -20.38 10.63 -9.63
N VAL A 141 -21.33 9.99 -10.31
CA VAL A 141 -21.35 8.53 -10.47
C VAL A 141 -20.36 8.12 -11.57
N LEU A 142 -19.56 7.09 -11.26
CA LEU A 142 -18.63 6.45 -12.17
C LEU A 142 -19.32 5.38 -13.01
N LEU A 143 -18.98 5.35 -14.29
CA LEU A 143 -19.36 4.30 -15.22
C LEU A 143 -18.18 3.38 -15.49
N ASP A 144 -18.50 2.20 -16.04
CA ASP A 144 -17.47 1.25 -16.42
C ASP A 144 -16.49 1.85 -17.43
N SER A 145 -15.21 1.57 -17.23
CA SER A 145 -14.09 2.08 -18.03
C SER A 145 -13.94 3.61 -18.02
N ASP A 146 -14.53 4.31 -17.04
CA ASP A 146 -14.22 5.73 -16.82
C ASP A 146 -12.75 5.89 -16.43
N LEU A 147 -12.08 6.84 -17.08
CA LEU A 147 -10.70 7.19 -16.80
C LEU A 147 -10.64 8.61 -16.24
N ILE A 148 -10.12 8.74 -15.02
CA ILE A 148 -10.04 10.00 -14.29
C ILE A 148 -8.58 10.40 -14.19
N ILE A 149 -8.28 11.67 -14.41
CA ILE A 149 -6.97 12.23 -14.15
C ILE A 149 -7.08 13.41 -13.18
N ILE A 150 -6.34 13.34 -12.08
CA ILE A 150 -6.20 14.45 -11.14
C ILE A 150 -4.83 15.08 -11.30
N GLN A 151 -4.77 16.41 -11.36
CA GLN A 151 -3.61 17.14 -11.83
C GLN A 151 -3.32 18.37 -10.97
N THR A 152 -2.04 18.58 -10.70
CA THR A 152 -1.50 19.82 -10.11
C THR A 152 -1.45 20.95 -11.14
N LYS A 153 -1.33 22.20 -10.69
CA LYS A 153 -1.21 23.39 -11.55
C LYS A 153 -0.06 23.28 -12.55
N GLN A 154 1.14 22.93 -12.10
CA GLN A 154 2.30 22.88 -13.00
C GLN A 154 2.15 21.77 -14.06
N PHE A 155 1.45 20.67 -13.73
CA PHE A 155 1.16 19.61 -14.68
C PHE A 155 0.25 20.07 -15.82
N THR A 156 -0.82 20.83 -15.51
CA THR A 156 -1.76 21.33 -16.54
C THR A 156 -1.14 22.37 -17.46
N GLU A 157 -0.12 23.08 -16.97
CA GLU A 157 0.65 24.03 -17.78
C GLU A 157 1.59 23.33 -18.78
N ILE A 158 2.05 22.11 -18.48
CA ILE A 158 2.93 21.34 -19.37
C ILE A 158 2.09 20.49 -20.34
N ILE A 159 1.12 19.74 -19.80
CA ILE A 159 0.30 18.80 -20.57
C ILE A 159 -0.96 19.52 -21.05
N THR A 160 -0.88 20.05 -22.27
CA THR A 160 -2.01 20.70 -22.92
C THR A 160 -3.17 19.71 -23.15
N PRO A 161 -4.44 20.18 -23.28
CA PRO A 161 -5.59 19.32 -23.52
C PRO A 161 -5.46 18.38 -24.74
N ASN A 162 -4.75 18.82 -25.78
CA ASN A 162 -4.50 18.01 -26.98
C ASN A 162 -3.56 16.83 -26.69
N ILE A 163 -2.46 17.09 -25.97
CA ILE A 163 -1.52 16.04 -25.54
C ILE A 163 -2.27 15.07 -24.62
N LEU A 164 -3.04 15.59 -23.67
CA LEU A 164 -3.81 14.78 -22.74
C LEU A 164 -4.79 13.86 -23.47
N THR A 165 -5.55 14.39 -24.44
CA THR A 165 -6.54 13.61 -25.18
C THR A 165 -5.88 12.51 -26.00
N ALA A 166 -4.75 12.80 -26.66
CA ALA A 166 -3.99 11.82 -27.42
C ALA A 166 -3.40 10.72 -26.53
N SER A 167 -2.87 11.08 -25.36
CA SER A 167 -2.30 10.11 -24.42
C SER A 167 -3.37 9.28 -23.72
N LEU A 168 -4.59 9.79 -23.54
CA LEU A 168 -5.67 9.03 -22.90
C LEU A 168 -6.39 8.07 -23.86
N ASP A 169 -5.91 7.90 -25.09
CA ASP A 169 -6.63 7.17 -26.13
C ASP A 169 -6.43 5.66 -26.10
N HIS A 170 -7.44 4.94 -25.61
CA HIS A 170 -7.48 3.48 -25.50
C HIS A 170 -6.28 2.85 -24.76
N GLN A 171 -5.63 3.62 -23.88
CA GLN A 171 -4.44 3.18 -23.14
C GLN A 171 -4.76 2.96 -21.65
N PRO A 172 -4.19 1.90 -21.04
CA PRO A 172 -4.28 1.70 -19.60
C PRO A 172 -3.46 2.77 -18.84
N PRO A 173 -3.75 3.00 -17.54
CA PRO A 173 -3.04 4.01 -16.74
C PRO A 173 -1.51 3.92 -16.78
N GLU A 174 -0.95 2.70 -16.78
CA GLU A 174 0.50 2.49 -16.80
C GLU A 174 1.14 3.01 -18.09
N GLU A 175 0.56 2.71 -19.25
CA GLU A 175 1.04 3.17 -20.56
C GLU A 175 0.92 4.69 -20.70
N ILE A 176 -0.18 5.27 -20.19
CA ILE A 176 -0.37 6.73 -20.14
C ILE A 176 0.77 7.38 -19.34
N SER A 177 1.15 6.78 -18.21
CA SER A 177 2.25 7.26 -17.39
C SER A 177 3.60 7.17 -18.11
N GLU A 178 3.86 6.10 -18.85
CA GLU A 178 5.09 5.94 -19.63
C GLU A 178 5.22 6.99 -20.75
N ILE A 179 4.09 7.40 -21.34
CA ILE A 179 4.06 8.43 -22.39
C ILE A 179 4.25 9.84 -21.80
N LEU A 180 3.61 10.14 -20.68
CA LEU A 180 3.61 11.48 -20.10
C LEU A 180 4.85 11.75 -19.24
N ALA A 181 5.44 10.73 -18.60
CA ALA A 181 6.58 10.92 -17.70
C ALA A 181 7.80 11.60 -18.35
N PRO A 182 8.25 11.22 -19.58
CA PRO A 182 9.37 11.89 -20.24
C PRO A 182 9.12 13.38 -20.50
N ILE A 183 7.87 13.76 -20.83
CA ILE A 183 7.49 15.15 -21.08
C ILE A 183 7.59 15.96 -19.78
N ILE A 184 7.13 15.39 -18.67
CA ILE A 184 7.18 16.03 -17.36
C ILE A 184 8.62 16.13 -16.83
N HIS A 185 9.42 15.07 -16.96
CA HIS A 185 10.82 15.05 -16.51
C HIS A 185 11.74 15.94 -17.36
N GLY A 186 11.36 16.20 -18.61
CA GLY A 186 12.06 17.13 -19.49
C GLY A 186 11.81 18.62 -19.18
N GLN A 187 11.02 18.96 -18.14
CA GLN A 187 10.69 20.33 -17.75
C GLN A 187 11.22 20.66 -16.36
N ASP A 188 11.70 21.89 -16.16
CA ASP A 188 12.16 22.41 -14.86
C ASP A 188 10.99 22.85 -13.96
N LYS A 189 9.98 21.99 -13.82
CA LYS A 189 8.75 22.24 -13.04
C LYS A 189 8.52 21.14 -12.00
N GLY A 190 9.28 21.21 -10.91
CA GLY A 190 9.29 20.22 -9.83
C GLY A 190 8.00 20.10 -9.02
N GLY A 191 7.04 20.99 -9.24
CA GLY A 191 5.68 20.93 -8.71
C GLY A 191 4.70 20.11 -9.57
N SER A 192 5.15 19.45 -10.63
CA SER A 192 4.25 18.72 -11.53
C SER A 192 3.98 17.30 -11.04
N ALA A 193 2.73 17.01 -10.71
CA ALA A 193 2.25 15.66 -10.43
C ALA A 193 0.83 15.42 -10.97
N ALA A 194 0.55 14.17 -11.32
CA ALA A 194 -0.76 13.66 -11.70
C ALA A 194 -0.96 12.22 -11.24
N VAL A 195 -2.22 11.83 -11.04
CA VAL A 195 -2.64 10.43 -10.87
C VAL A 195 -3.70 10.12 -11.91
N VAL A 196 -3.49 9.01 -12.62
CA VAL A 196 -4.41 8.46 -13.61
C VAL A 196 -5.11 7.26 -12.99
N ILE A 197 -6.44 7.22 -13.05
CA ILE A 197 -7.29 6.25 -12.39
C ILE A 197 -8.24 5.66 -13.43
N GLU A 198 -8.20 4.35 -13.64
CA GLU A 198 -9.17 3.64 -14.47
C GLU A 198 -10.11 2.83 -13.57
N TYR A 199 -11.41 3.06 -13.72
CA TYR A 199 -12.45 2.39 -12.94
C TYR A 199 -13.10 1.27 -13.75
N LYS A 200 -13.04 0.02 -13.26
CA LYS A 200 -13.66 -1.14 -13.91
C LYS A 200 -14.74 -1.78 -13.04
N PHE A 201 -15.91 -1.96 -13.63
CA PHE A 201 -17.02 -2.66 -13.01
C PHE A 201 -16.93 -4.16 -13.35
N VAL A 202 -16.65 -5.00 -12.36
CA VAL A 202 -16.74 -6.46 -12.56
C VAL A 202 -18.21 -6.85 -12.42
N LYS A 203 -18.89 -7.06 -13.56
CA LYS A 203 -20.15 -7.81 -13.53
C LYS A 203 -19.82 -9.26 -13.18
N GLU A 204 -20.33 -9.75 -12.05
CA GLU A 204 -20.63 -11.17 -11.93
C GLU A 204 -21.67 -11.48 -13.02
N SER A 205 -21.21 -11.91 -14.19
CA SER A 205 -22.08 -12.60 -15.12
C SER A 205 -22.51 -13.88 -14.42
N GLN A 206 -23.76 -13.90 -13.95
CA GLN A 206 -24.51 -15.14 -13.86
C GLN A 206 -24.51 -15.73 -15.26
N ASP A 207 -23.53 -16.59 -15.54
CA ASP A 207 -23.53 -17.45 -16.71
C ASP A 207 -24.57 -18.54 -16.47
N LEU A 208 -25.85 -18.17 -16.58
CA LEU A 208 -26.88 -19.09 -17.02
C LEU A 208 -26.53 -19.40 -18.46
N GLY A 209 -25.83 -20.53 -18.64
CA GLY A 209 -25.37 -20.99 -19.93
C GLY A 209 -26.51 -21.06 -20.93
N ILE A 210 -26.55 -20.08 -21.83
CA ILE A 210 -27.08 -20.18 -23.18
C ILE A 210 -26.24 -19.21 -24.01
N SER A 211 -25.23 -19.73 -24.70
CA SER A 211 -24.80 -19.12 -25.96
C SER A 211 -25.01 -20.16 -27.03
N GLU A 212 -26.01 -19.85 -27.85
CA GLU A 212 -26.30 -20.46 -29.12
C GLU A 212 -25.04 -20.45 -29.99
N THR A 213 -24.79 -21.60 -30.61
CA THR A 213 -23.83 -21.75 -31.70
C THR A 213 -24.35 -20.95 -32.89
N GLU A 214 -23.76 -19.80 -33.19
CA GLU A 214 -23.86 -19.21 -34.53
C GLU A 214 -22.79 -19.88 -35.41
N GLU A 215 -23.26 -20.73 -36.31
CA GLU A 215 -22.49 -21.19 -37.46
C GLU A 215 -22.21 -20.00 -38.39
N PRO A 216 -20.98 -19.84 -38.93
CA PRO A 216 -20.79 -18.93 -40.04
C PRO A 216 -21.25 -19.61 -41.35
N MET A 217 -22.22 -18.99 -42.00
CA MET A 217 -22.55 -19.26 -43.40
C MET A 217 -21.39 -18.85 -44.34
N PRO A 218 -21.23 -19.53 -45.49
CA PRO A 218 -20.14 -19.29 -46.43
C PRO A 218 -20.45 -18.11 -47.37
N GLU A 219 -19.43 -17.31 -47.62
CA GLU A 219 -19.41 -16.26 -48.63
C GLU A 219 -18.88 -16.83 -49.97
N SER A 220 -19.48 -16.38 -51.07
CA SER A 220 -19.41 -16.98 -52.40
C SER A 220 -18.50 -16.25 -53.40
N ASN A 221 -17.59 -17.03 -54.03
CA ASN A 221 -17.09 -16.99 -55.43
C ASN A 221 -16.24 -15.79 -55.95
N PRO A 222 -15.54 -15.90 -57.13
CA PRO A 222 -15.27 -17.08 -58.00
C PRO A 222 -13.80 -17.24 -58.53
N GLU A 223 -13.55 -18.37 -59.22
CA GLU A 223 -12.55 -18.63 -60.30
C GLU A 223 -11.04 -18.55 -59.96
N GLU A 224 -10.10 -19.32 -60.50
CA GLU A 224 -9.95 -20.51 -61.35
C GLU A 224 -8.45 -20.85 -61.25
N GLN A 225 -8.06 -22.13 -61.22
CA GLN A 225 -7.01 -22.72 -62.08
C GLN A 225 -6.53 -24.09 -61.58
N GLU A 226 -6.59 -25.03 -62.52
CA GLU A 226 -6.05 -26.38 -62.48
C GLU A 226 -4.52 -26.40 -62.49
N SER A 227 -3.94 -27.34 -61.76
CA SER A 227 -2.76 -28.09 -62.26
C SER A 227 -2.60 -29.39 -61.46
N GLU A 228 -2.68 -30.50 -62.17
CA GLU A 228 -2.28 -31.85 -61.75
C GLU A 228 -0.80 -31.87 -61.32
N GLU A 229 -0.45 -32.58 -60.24
CA GLU A 229 0.35 -33.82 -60.31
C GLU A 229 0.84 -34.34 -58.93
N ASN A 230 0.71 -35.66 -58.79
CA ASN A 230 1.57 -36.62 -58.06
C ASN A 230 1.48 -36.74 -56.52
N ILE A 231 0.74 -37.78 -56.11
CA ILE A 231 0.86 -38.51 -54.85
C ILE A 231 2.09 -39.43 -54.90
N PRO A 232 2.93 -39.47 -53.84
CA PRO A 232 3.52 -40.73 -53.41
C PRO A 232 2.94 -41.20 -52.07
N GLN A 233 2.40 -42.41 -52.11
CA GLN A 233 1.94 -43.18 -50.96
C GLN A 233 3.06 -43.36 -49.93
N LYS A 234 2.77 -43.00 -48.68
CA LYS A 234 3.23 -43.80 -47.52
C LYS A 234 2.29 -43.62 -46.36
N LEU A 235 1.34 -44.55 -46.25
CA LEU A 235 0.69 -44.88 -44.99
C LEU A 235 1.78 -45.16 -43.95
N LEU A 236 1.80 -44.38 -42.87
CA LEU A 236 2.30 -44.87 -41.60
C LEU A 236 1.11 -44.97 -40.63
N SER A 237 0.64 -46.21 -40.56
CA SER A 237 -0.11 -46.83 -39.48
C SER A 237 0.38 -46.34 -38.11
N VAL A 238 -0.49 -45.65 -37.38
CA VAL A 238 -0.41 -45.54 -35.91
C VAL A 238 -1.58 -46.34 -35.33
N SER A 239 -1.55 -47.64 -35.58
CA SER A 239 -2.28 -48.63 -34.79
C SER A 239 -1.23 -49.39 -33.99
N ASN A 240 -1.20 -49.16 -32.66
CA ASN A 240 -0.72 -50.07 -31.59
C ASN A 240 -0.34 -49.33 -30.30
N TYR A 241 -1.20 -48.45 -29.75
CA TYR A 241 -0.93 -47.85 -28.43
C TYR A 241 -2.12 -47.79 -27.47
N PHE A 242 -3.08 -48.70 -27.62
CA PHE A 242 -4.13 -48.88 -26.60
C PHE A 242 -4.47 -50.36 -26.40
N ASN A 243 -3.66 -51.05 -25.58
CA ASN A 243 -4.07 -51.86 -24.41
C ASN A 243 -2.92 -52.79 -23.96
N PRO A 244 -2.82 -53.18 -22.66
CA PRO A 244 -3.92 -53.80 -21.93
C PRO A 244 -4.10 -53.31 -20.49
N LEU A 245 -5.22 -52.65 -20.21
CA LEU A 245 -5.73 -52.53 -18.84
C LEU A 245 -7.26 -52.66 -18.76
N VAL A 246 -7.82 -53.66 -19.46
CA VAL A 246 -9.23 -54.05 -19.31
C VAL A 246 -9.34 -55.56 -19.06
N GLU A 247 -8.72 -56.04 -17.99
CA GLU A 247 -9.03 -57.34 -17.40
C GLU A 247 -9.24 -57.18 -15.89
N LYS A 248 -10.43 -56.70 -15.49
CA LYS A 248 -11.14 -57.07 -14.24
C LYS A 248 -12.44 -56.29 -14.01
N ILE A 249 -13.30 -56.19 -15.02
CA ILE A 249 -14.72 -55.83 -14.80
C ILE A 249 -15.58 -56.97 -15.34
N LYS A 250 -15.96 -57.90 -14.46
CA LYS A 250 -16.99 -58.90 -14.74
C LYS A 250 -18.37 -58.23 -14.58
N LEU A 251 -18.90 -57.64 -15.64
CA LEU A 251 -20.32 -57.32 -15.72
C LEU A 251 -21.07 -58.52 -16.31
N SER A 252 -21.65 -59.33 -15.43
CA SER A 252 -22.51 -60.45 -15.81
C SER A 252 -23.95 -59.95 -15.88
N GLY A 253 -24.56 -59.97 -17.06
CA GLY A 253 -26.02 -59.95 -17.21
C GLY A 253 -26.65 -58.70 -17.85
N LEU A 254 -26.40 -58.45 -19.14
CA LEU A 254 -27.38 -57.76 -20.01
C LEU A 254 -27.30 -58.34 -21.43
N LYS A 255 -28.21 -59.27 -21.75
CA LYS A 255 -28.41 -59.76 -23.12
C LYS A 255 -29.48 -58.92 -23.83
N ARG A 256 -29.19 -58.60 -25.10
CA ARG A 256 -29.98 -57.92 -26.15
C ARG A 256 -30.07 -56.39 -26.10
N ILE A 257 -28.99 -55.74 -26.54
CA ILE A 257 -28.99 -54.36 -27.07
C ILE A 257 -28.24 -54.39 -28.41
N SER A 258 -28.80 -53.76 -29.45
CA SER A 258 -28.25 -53.73 -30.82
C SER A 258 -26.87 -53.04 -30.86
N HIS A 259 -26.00 -53.47 -31.78
CA HIS A 259 -24.59 -53.04 -31.85
C HIS A 259 -24.42 -51.51 -31.90
N SER A 260 -25.34 -50.78 -32.54
CA SER A 260 -25.33 -49.31 -32.63
C SER A 260 -25.59 -48.62 -31.29
N ARG A 261 -26.43 -49.20 -30.42
CA ARG A 261 -26.72 -48.63 -29.09
C ARG A 261 -25.59 -48.85 -28.09
N LYS A 262 -24.80 -49.92 -28.24
CA LYS A 262 -23.62 -50.16 -27.40
C LYS A 262 -22.51 -49.15 -27.66
N ILE A 263 -22.29 -48.77 -28.92
CA ILE A 263 -21.28 -47.77 -29.32
C ILE A 263 -21.63 -46.40 -28.73
N ILE A 264 -22.89 -45.97 -28.87
CA ILE A 264 -23.39 -44.71 -28.29
C ILE A 264 -23.22 -44.71 -26.76
N PHE A 265 -23.52 -45.83 -26.10
CA PHE A 265 -23.36 -45.94 -24.65
C PHE A 265 -21.89 -45.88 -24.21
N THR A 266 -20.96 -46.53 -24.93
CA THR A 266 -19.52 -46.40 -24.64
C THR A 266 -18.99 -44.99 -24.86
N ILE A 267 -19.43 -44.30 -25.92
CA ILE A 267 -19.05 -42.90 -26.17
C ILE A 267 -19.57 -42.01 -25.03
N ALA A 268 -20.82 -42.18 -24.60
CA ALA A 268 -21.40 -41.44 -23.48
C ALA A 268 -20.63 -41.66 -22.17
N VAL A 269 -20.22 -42.91 -21.87
CA VAL A 269 -19.42 -43.22 -20.68
C VAL A 269 -18.03 -42.59 -20.74
N VAL A 270 -17.36 -42.62 -21.90
CA VAL A 270 -16.04 -41.99 -22.08
C VAL A 270 -16.14 -40.47 -21.91
N ILE A 271 -17.15 -39.84 -22.51
CA ILE A 271 -17.41 -38.40 -22.35
C ILE A 271 -17.67 -38.05 -20.89
N LEU A 272 -18.45 -38.87 -20.17
CA LEU A 272 -18.71 -38.67 -18.74
C LEU A 272 -17.42 -38.71 -17.91
N ILE A 273 -16.51 -39.66 -18.20
CA ILE A 273 -15.23 -39.77 -17.49
C ILE A 273 -14.34 -38.56 -17.78
N VAL A 274 -14.24 -38.13 -19.05
CA VAL A 274 -13.46 -36.94 -19.43
C VAL A 274 -14.04 -35.68 -18.77
N PHE A 275 -15.37 -35.57 -18.70
CA PHE A 275 -16.05 -34.45 -18.05
C PHE A 275 -15.76 -34.40 -16.54
N ILE A 276 -15.80 -35.54 -15.84
CA ILE A 276 -15.46 -35.62 -14.41
C ILE A 276 -13.98 -35.24 -14.18
N LEU A 277 -13.07 -35.69 -15.04
CA LEU A 277 -11.65 -35.31 -14.96
C LEU A 277 -11.44 -33.80 -15.21
N ALA A 278 -12.15 -33.22 -16.17
CA ALA A 278 -12.09 -31.79 -16.47
C ALA A 278 -12.61 -30.94 -15.30
N ILE A 279 -13.73 -31.34 -14.67
CA ILE A 279 -14.26 -30.67 -13.48
C ILE A 279 -13.25 -30.71 -12.33
N ASN A 280 -12.68 -31.88 -12.03
CA ASN A 280 -11.68 -32.00 -10.97
C ASN A 280 -10.44 -31.15 -11.25
N PHE A 281 -9.99 -31.10 -12.50
CA PHE A 281 -8.87 -30.25 -12.91
C PHE A 281 -9.21 -28.75 -12.79
N ALA A 282 -10.40 -28.34 -13.22
CA ALA A 282 -10.86 -26.96 -13.11
C ALA A 282 -10.96 -26.49 -11.66
N ILE A 283 -11.55 -27.31 -10.78
CA ILE A 283 -11.65 -27.02 -9.33
C ILE A 283 -10.25 -26.91 -8.72
N LYS A 284 -9.34 -27.84 -9.05
CA LYS A 284 -7.95 -27.80 -8.56
C LYS A 284 -7.25 -26.52 -9.01
N LYS A 285 -7.35 -26.16 -10.30
CA LYS A 285 -6.75 -24.94 -10.87
C LYS A 285 -7.31 -23.67 -10.22
N GLN A 286 -8.62 -23.63 -9.96
CA GLN A 286 -9.25 -22.50 -9.29
C GLN A 286 -8.77 -22.36 -7.84
N ASN A 287 -8.58 -23.47 -7.11
CA ASN A 287 -8.06 -23.44 -5.75
C ASN A 287 -6.59 -22.98 -5.71
N GLU A 288 -5.75 -23.44 -6.64
CA GLU A 288 -4.36 -22.97 -6.77
C GLU A 288 -4.30 -21.46 -7.04
N ALA A 289 -5.16 -20.95 -7.93
CA ALA A 289 -5.24 -19.50 -8.20
C ALA A 289 -5.64 -18.68 -6.97
N LYS A 290 -6.59 -19.17 -6.16
CA LYS A 290 -7.00 -18.53 -4.89
C LYS A 290 -5.85 -18.49 -3.87
N ILE A 291 -5.13 -19.61 -3.73
CA ILE A 291 -3.97 -19.70 -2.83
C ILE A 291 -2.87 -18.74 -3.28
N GLN A 292 -2.59 -18.69 -4.59
CA GLN A 292 -1.59 -17.78 -5.15
C GLN A 292 -1.97 -16.30 -4.95
N SER A 293 -3.24 -15.95 -5.15
CA SER A 293 -3.73 -14.58 -4.89
C SER A 293 -3.55 -14.20 -3.42
N LEU A 294 -3.95 -15.07 -2.50
CA LEU A 294 -3.79 -14.84 -1.08
C LEU A 294 -2.32 -14.70 -0.67
N PHE A 295 -1.44 -15.48 -1.29
CA PHE A 295 0.01 -15.36 -1.09
C PHE A 295 0.52 -13.99 -1.55
N ASN A 296 0.13 -13.55 -2.74
CA ASN A 296 0.52 -12.26 -3.31
C ASN A 296 0.00 -11.07 -2.48
N ASP A 297 -1.08 -11.24 -1.71
CA ASP A 297 -1.60 -10.21 -0.83
C ASP A 297 -0.86 -10.07 0.51
N ILE A 298 -0.18 -11.14 0.94
CA ILE A 298 0.43 -11.25 2.28
C ILE A 298 1.94 -11.18 2.20
N TYR A 299 2.55 -12.04 1.39
CA TYR A 299 4.00 -12.23 1.38
C TYR A 299 4.77 -10.97 0.95
N PRO A 300 4.40 -10.25 -0.13
CA PRO A 300 5.09 -9.02 -0.52
C PRO A 300 5.00 -7.91 0.53
N LYS A 301 3.87 -7.81 1.25
CA LYS A 301 3.70 -6.82 2.33
C LYS A 301 4.63 -7.12 3.50
N ALA A 302 4.64 -8.36 3.97
CA ALA A 302 5.56 -8.80 5.02
C ALA A 302 7.03 -8.64 4.59
N GLN A 303 7.35 -8.97 3.34
CA GLN A 303 8.71 -8.84 2.82
C GLN A 303 9.15 -7.38 2.72
N LYS A 304 8.25 -6.47 2.33
CA LYS A 304 8.51 -5.03 2.32
C LYS A 304 8.85 -4.52 3.73
N GLU A 305 8.05 -4.89 4.73
CA GLU A 305 8.31 -4.53 6.14
C GLU A 305 9.65 -5.10 6.63
N TYR A 306 9.96 -6.35 6.28
CA TYR A 306 11.25 -6.96 6.62
C TYR A 306 12.44 -6.22 6.00
N GLU A 307 12.37 -5.86 4.71
CA GLU A 307 13.45 -5.12 4.05
C GLU A 307 13.56 -3.67 4.56
N ALA A 308 12.43 -3.01 4.86
CA ALA A 308 12.43 -1.72 5.54
C ALA A 308 13.13 -1.80 6.90
N GLY A 309 12.82 -2.84 7.70
CA GLY A 309 13.47 -3.12 8.97
C GLY A 309 14.99 -3.26 8.81
N LYS A 310 15.45 -4.07 7.84
CA LYS A 310 16.87 -4.26 7.54
C LYS A 310 17.60 -2.96 7.21
N ASN A 311 17.00 -2.13 6.36
CA ASN A 311 17.59 -0.84 5.97
C ASN A 311 17.72 0.12 7.15
N LEU A 312 16.88 -0.05 8.17
CA LEU A 312 16.86 0.79 9.37
C LEU A 312 17.75 0.27 10.49
N VAL A 313 18.22 -0.98 10.49
CA VAL A 313 19.04 -1.53 11.60
C VAL A 313 20.26 -0.65 11.91
N GLY A 314 20.91 -0.11 10.86
CA GLY A 314 22.07 0.76 11.00
C GLY A 314 21.75 2.21 11.39
N LEU A 315 20.52 2.67 11.16
CA LEU A 315 20.10 4.06 11.36
C LEU A 315 19.24 4.23 12.64
N ASN A 316 18.24 3.37 12.81
CA ASN A 316 17.31 3.38 13.92
C ASN A 316 16.85 1.95 14.26
N LYS A 317 17.45 1.36 15.30
CA LYS A 317 17.18 -0.01 15.74
C LYS A 317 15.77 -0.23 16.27
N ASN A 318 15.12 0.79 16.82
CA ASN A 318 13.74 0.67 17.31
C ASN A 318 12.77 0.61 16.13
N LEU A 319 12.91 1.54 15.18
CA LEU A 319 12.07 1.54 14.00
C LEU A 319 12.28 0.25 13.19
N ALA A 320 13.53 -0.20 13.07
CA ALA A 320 13.84 -1.50 12.49
C ALA A 320 13.09 -2.65 13.18
N ARG A 321 13.06 -2.66 14.52
CA ARG A 321 12.31 -3.64 15.32
C ARG A 321 10.80 -3.54 15.09
N ASP A 322 10.24 -2.34 15.00
CA ASP A 322 8.81 -2.13 14.74
C ASP A 322 8.41 -2.66 13.37
N ASN A 323 9.23 -2.40 12.34
CA ASN A 323 9.05 -2.98 11.00
C ASN A 323 9.16 -4.52 11.04
N PHE A 324 10.15 -5.09 11.74
CA PHE A 324 10.25 -6.54 11.89
C PHE A 324 9.05 -7.16 12.63
N THR A 325 8.53 -6.48 13.66
CA THR A 325 7.35 -6.91 14.40
C THR A 325 6.11 -6.88 13.50
N SER A 326 5.98 -5.83 12.68
CA SER A 326 4.91 -5.70 11.68
C SER A 326 4.99 -6.81 10.64
N ALA A 327 6.18 -7.11 10.13
CA ALA A 327 6.41 -8.23 9.22
C ALA A 327 5.99 -9.57 9.84
N LEU A 328 6.39 -9.84 11.10
CA LEU A 328 6.04 -11.08 11.80
C LEU A 328 4.52 -11.22 11.95
N LYS A 329 3.85 -10.15 12.36
CA LYS A 329 2.39 -10.14 12.54
C LYS A 329 1.66 -10.47 11.24
N ILE A 330 2.04 -9.85 10.12
CA ILE A 330 1.45 -10.12 8.80
C ILE A 330 1.62 -11.61 8.44
N LEU A 331 2.79 -12.19 8.73
CA LEU A 331 3.08 -13.59 8.44
C LEU A 331 2.30 -14.55 9.34
N GLU A 332 2.16 -14.26 10.63
CA GLU A 332 1.38 -15.07 11.57
C GLU A 332 -0.12 -15.07 11.22
N ASP A 333 -0.68 -13.89 10.95
CA ASP A 333 -2.07 -13.71 10.52
C ASP A 333 -2.36 -14.42 9.19
N GLY A 334 -1.33 -14.52 8.33
CA GLY A 334 -1.42 -15.18 7.03
C GLY A 334 -1.24 -16.70 7.08
N LYS A 335 -0.32 -17.21 7.89
CA LYS A 335 0.15 -18.60 7.86
C LYS A 335 -0.97 -19.63 7.94
N SER A 336 -1.93 -19.43 8.84
CA SER A 336 -3.04 -20.37 9.07
C SER A 336 -4.01 -20.50 7.89
N LYS A 337 -3.91 -19.60 6.89
CA LYS A 337 -4.78 -19.57 5.71
C LYS A 337 -4.23 -20.38 4.53
N PHE A 338 -2.99 -20.89 4.63
CA PHE A 338 -2.37 -21.69 3.59
C PHE A 338 -2.49 -23.19 3.89
N PRO A 339 -2.63 -24.05 2.87
CA PRO A 339 -2.61 -25.50 3.07
C PRO A 339 -1.28 -25.95 3.66
N LYS A 340 -1.33 -26.94 4.56
CA LYS A 340 -0.14 -27.56 5.14
C LYS A 340 0.79 -28.12 4.06
N ASP A 341 2.09 -27.90 4.22
CA ASP A 341 3.18 -28.35 3.35
C ASP A 341 3.18 -27.76 1.92
N SER A 342 2.33 -26.76 1.67
CA SER A 342 2.31 -26.00 0.42
C SER A 342 3.63 -25.23 0.20
N LYS A 343 3.89 -24.82 -1.05
CA LYS A 343 5.10 -24.05 -1.37
C LYS A 343 5.05 -22.67 -0.70
N GLU A 344 3.87 -22.09 -0.67
CA GLU A 344 3.54 -20.77 -0.12
C GLU A 344 3.74 -20.75 1.41
N GLU A 345 3.24 -21.78 2.11
CA GLU A 345 3.45 -21.92 3.56
C GLU A 345 4.96 -22.04 3.89
N LYS A 346 5.71 -22.81 3.11
CA LYS A 346 7.17 -22.96 3.30
C LYS A 346 7.90 -21.63 3.15
N GLN A 347 7.54 -20.82 2.16
CA GLN A 347 8.13 -19.49 1.96
C GLN A 347 7.80 -18.55 3.12
N ILE A 348 6.56 -18.57 3.62
CA ILE A 348 6.14 -17.81 4.81
C ILE A 348 6.97 -18.23 6.03
N ILE A 349 7.10 -19.53 6.28
CA ILE A 349 7.89 -20.06 7.40
C ILE A 349 9.36 -19.64 7.29
N GLU A 350 9.94 -19.68 6.09
CA GLU A 350 11.32 -19.25 5.87
C GLU A 350 11.52 -17.76 6.17
N LEU A 351 10.59 -16.90 5.71
CA LEU A 351 10.65 -15.47 5.99
C LEU A 351 10.43 -15.19 7.49
N MET A 352 9.49 -15.87 8.14
CA MET A 352 9.28 -15.78 9.59
C MET A 352 10.56 -16.13 10.37
N ALA A 353 11.29 -17.17 9.95
CA ALA A 353 12.55 -17.54 10.59
C ALA A 353 13.62 -16.43 10.45
N LYS A 354 13.70 -15.78 9.28
CA LYS A 354 14.59 -14.62 9.06
C LYS A 354 14.18 -13.43 9.93
N VAL A 355 12.89 -13.09 9.97
CA VAL A 355 12.35 -12.00 10.80
C VAL A 355 12.64 -12.24 12.28
N ASN A 356 12.36 -13.45 12.79
CA ASN A 356 12.61 -13.79 14.19
C ASN A 356 14.10 -13.69 14.54
N LYS A 357 15.00 -14.13 13.64
CA LYS A 357 16.44 -13.96 13.84
C LYS A 357 16.83 -12.48 13.99
N GLU A 358 16.27 -11.59 13.18
CA GLU A 358 16.52 -10.15 13.27
C GLU A 358 15.89 -9.52 14.52
N LEU A 359 14.70 -9.97 14.94
CA LEU A 359 14.07 -9.52 16.19
C LEU A 359 14.87 -9.91 17.43
N GLU A 360 15.47 -11.10 17.43
CA GLU A 360 16.38 -11.56 18.48
C GLU A 360 17.71 -10.79 18.46
N ALA A 361 18.22 -10.42 17.28
CA ALA A 361 19.40 -9.57 17.15
C ALA A 361 19.15 -8.14 17.65
N ASN A 362 17.93 -7.64 17.43
CA ASN A 362 17.48 -6.30 17.81
C ASN A 362 16.47 -6.35 18.98
N SER A 363 16.76 -7.18 20.00
CA SER A 363 15.95 -7.23 21.21
C SER A 363 16.09 -5.92 22.02
N PRO A 364 15.08 -5.50 22.79
CA PRO A 364 15.18 -4.29 23.60
C PRO A 364 16.40 -4.31 24.53
N GLU A 365 16.74 -5.47 25.09
CA GLU A 365 17.91 -5.65 25.96
C GLU A 365 19.22 -5.44 25.20
N LYS A 366 19.35 -5.99 23.98
CA LYS A 366 20.54 -5.81 23.14
C LYS A 366 20.65 -4.39 22.59
N ILE A 367 19.52 -3.77 22.26
CA ILE A 367 19.48 -2.36 21.85
C ILE A 367 19.97 -1.50 23.00
N ALA A 368 19.49 -1.73 24.22
CA ALA A 368 19.88 -0.99 25.42
C ALA A 368 21.38 -1.15 25.76
N GLN A 369 21.93 -2.37 25.65
CA GLN A 369 23.36 -2.62 25.92
C GLN A 369 24.31 -1.85 24.99
N ASN A 370 23.88 -1.55 23.77
CA ASN A 370 24.70 -0.87 22.76
C ASN A 370 24.44 0.65 22.68
N GLN A 371 23.71 1.25 23.62
CA GLN A 371 23.52 2.70 23.66
C GLN A 371 24.64 3.40 24.47
N GLU A 372 25.18 4.47 23.92
CA GLU A 372 26.15 5.35 24.60
C GLU A 372 25.41 6.35 25.50
N ARG A 373 25.65 6.27 26.82
CA ARG A 373 24.91 7.01 27.86
C ARG A 373 25.11 8.53 27.83
N ASP A 374 26.25 9.00 27.33
CA ASP A 374 26.62 10.40 27.25
C ASP A 374 25.95 11.15 26.08
N LYS A 375 25.36 10.42 25.12
CA LYS A 375 24.66 10.99 23.95
C LYS A 375 23.31 11.61 24.26
N ILE A 376 22.74 11.35 25.43
CA ILE A 376 21.46 11.93 25.84
C ILE A 376 21.63 12.91 26.99
N SER A 377 20.93 14.04 26.91
CA SER A 377 20.87 15.02 27.97
C SER A 377 19.74 14.71 28.95
N ILE A 378 20.03 14.79 30.25
CA ILE A 378 19.06 14.47 31.31
C ILE A 378 18.83 15.69 32.21
N SER A 379 17.56 16.04 32.42
CA SER A 379 17.11 16.92 33.50
C SER A 379 16.50 16.09 34.62
N ILE A 380 16.84 16.42 35.87
CA ILE A 380 16.34 15.71 37.05
C ILE A 380 15.57 16.65 37.95
N GLU A 381 14.34 16.29 38.30
CA GLU A 381 13.48 17.07 39.18
C GLU A 381 13.19 16.32 40.48
N ASN A 382 13.17 17.06 41.59
CA ASN A 382 12.77 16.54 42.90
C ASN A 382 11.25 16.62 43.05
N GLY A 383 10.57 15.48 42.95
CA GLY A 383 9.14 15.30 43.22
C GLY A 383 8.86 14.63 44.56
N SER A 384 9.87 14.41 45.40
CA SER A 384 9.73 13.70 46.68
C SER A 384 9.47 14.63 47.87
N GLY A 385 9.94 15.89 47.76
CA GLY A 385 9.98 16.85 48.86
C GLY A 385 11.15 16.63 49.83
N ILE A 386 12.03 15.64 49.59
CA ILE A 386 13.22 15.39 50.39
C ILE A 386 14.37 16.26 49.87
N GLU A 387 15.01 17.01 50.75
CA GLU A 387 16.14 17.88 50.39
C GLU A 387 17.29 17.08 49.75
N GLY A 388 17.80 17.58 48.63
CA GLY A 388 18.92 16.98 47.90
C GLY A 388 18.59 15.72 47.09
N ALA A 389 17.32 15.29 46.98
CA ALA A 389 16.96 14.06 46.26
C ALA A 389 17.38 14.08 44.78
N ALA A 390 17.13 15.18 44.07
CA ALA A 390 17.55 15.35 42.67
C ALA A 390 19.08 15.37 42.53
N GLY A 391 19.80 15.97 43.48
CA GLY A 391 21.27 15.98 43.50
C GLY A 391 21.85 14.56 43.64
N LYS A 392 21.31 13.76 44.57
CA LYS A 392 21.73 12.35 44.75
C LYS A 392 21.47 11.49 43.51
N ALA A 393 20.37 11.75 42.78
CA ALA A 393 20.06 11.06 41.53
C ALA A 393 20.97 11.53 40.39
N SER A 394 21.29 12.83 40.34
CA SER A 394 22.29 13.38 39.42
C SER A 394 23.64 12.70 39.59
N ASP A 395 24.16 12.63 40.81
CA ASP A 395 25.46 12.01 41.07
C ASP A 395 25.48 10.54 40.69
N PHE A 396 24.37 9.83 40.95
CA PHE A 396 24.21 8.43 40.56
C PHE A 396 24.24 8.24 39.03
N LEU A 397 23.44 9.01 38.28
CA LEU A 397 23.39 8.90 36.82
C LEU A 397 24.67 9.40 36.16
N LYS A 398 25.31 10.46 36.67
CA LYS A 398 26.64 10.88 36.23
C LYS A 398 27.68 9.79 36.46
N GLY A 399 27.63 9.09 37.61
CA GLY A 399 28.48 7.94 37.91
C GLY A 399 28.30 6.76 36.94
N LYS A 400 27.14 6.64 36.30
CA LYS A 400 26.87 5.68 35.21
C LYS A 400 27.35 6.16 33.84
N GLY A 401 27.75 7.43 33.72
CA GLY A 401 28.22 8.04 32.46
C GLY A 401 27.17 8.84 31.70
N TYR A 402 26.02 9.18 32.31
CA TYR A 402 25.02 10.03 31.68
C TYR A 402 25.38 11.52 31.73
N ASN A 403 24.97 12.27 30.71
CA ASN A 403 25.08 13.72 30.67
C ASN A 403 23.87 14.38 31.37
N VAL A 404 23.97 14.61 32.68
CA VAL A 404 22.95 15.34 33.44
C VAL A 404 23.20 16.84 33.37
N ILE A 405 22.30 17.56 32.68
CA ILE A 405 22.46 18.99 32.36
C ILE A 405 21.77 19.93 33.37
N SER A 406 20.78 19.43 34.13
CA SER A 406 20.08 20.25 35.12
C SER A 406 19.48 19.43 36.25
N THR A 407 19.42 20.05 37.44
CA THR A 407 18.66 19.57 38.59
C THR A 407 17.69 20.65 39.08
N GLY A 408 16.47 20.29 39.44
CA GLY A 408 15.46 21.22 39.92
C GLY A 408 14.42 20.59 40.83
N ASN A 409 13.34 21.32 41.10
CA ASN A 409 12.17 20.83 41.83
C ASN A 409 11.01 20.61 40.86
N ALA A 410 10.26 19.53 41.06
CA ALA A 410 9.05 19.28 40.28
C ALA A 410 7.93 20.26 40.68
N LYS A 411 6.90 20.36 39.85
CA LYS A 411 5.71 21.21 40.12
C LYS A 411 4.95 20.82 41.38
N ASN A 412 5.07 19.57 41.83
CA ASN A 412 4.46 19.07 43.06
C ASN A 412 5.30 17.93 43.67
N TYR A 413 5.01 17.56 44.91
CA TYR A 413 5.79 16.56 45.68
C TYR A 413 5.02 15.24 45.92
N ASN A 414 4.07 14.92 45.05
CA ASN A 414 3.17 13.77 45.21
C ASN A 414 3.63 12.53 44.44
N TYR A 415 4.80 12.59 43.79
CA TYR A 415 5.36 11.48 43.04
C TYR A 415 5.73 10.34 43.98
N LYS A 416 5.35 9.12 43.62
CA LYS A 416 5.75 7.89 44.31
C LYS A 416 6.78 7.21 43.43
N GLY A 417 7.97 6.93 43.96
CA GLY A 417 9.07 6.40 43.15
C GLY A 417 9.51 7.35 42.02
N ALA A 418 10.40 6.87 41.16
CA ALA A 418 10.91 7.64 40.03
C ALA A 418 9.98 7.55 38.80
N THR A 419 9.85 8.66 38.10
CA THR A 419 9.20 8.76 36.78
C THR A 419 10.25 9.12 35.73
N ILE A 420 10.26 8.41 34.60
CA ILE A 420 11.15 8.69 33.48
C ILE A 420 10.30 9.09 32.28
N LYS A 421 10.58 10.26 31.71
CA LYS A 421 9.99 10.71 30.45
C LYS A 421 11.11 10.96 29.45
N VAL A 422 11.00 10.39 28.27
CA VAL A 422 11.94 10.61 27.16
C VAL A 422 11.22 11.24 25.99
N LYS A 423 11.95 11.97 25.14
CA LYS A 423 11.41 12.39 23.84
C LYS A 423 11.16 11.16 22.97
N SER A 424 10.21 11.25 22.06
CA SER A 424 9.95 10.19 21.08
C SER A 424 11.22 9.77 20.31
N SER A 425 12.06 10.75 19.94
CA SER A 425 13.35 10.54 19.26
C SER A 425 14.39 9.78 20.10
N THR A 426 14.31 9.82 21.43
CA THR A 426 15.26 9.16 22.35
C THR A 426 14.67 7.95 23.07
N ASN A 427 13.53 7.43 22.59
CA ASN A 427 12.85 6.27 23.20
C ASN A 427 13.74 5.01 23.33
N ALA A 428 14.78 4.87 22.49
CA ALA A 428 15.77 3.80 22.58
C ALA A 428 16.47 3.70 23.94
N TYR A 429 16.58 4.84 24.65
CA TYR A 429 17.26 4.93 25.94
C TYR A 429 16.36 4.60 27.12
N LEU A 430 15.04 4.54 26.93
CA LEU A 430 14.09 4.39 28.04
C LEU A 430 14.35 3.13 28.86
N LEU A 431 14.60 2.00 28.20
CA LEU A 431 14.88 0.73 28.87
C LEU A 431 16.23 0.76 29.59
N LEU A 432 17.26 1.33 28.97
CA LEU A 432 18.58 1.46 29.58
C LEU A 432 18.50 2.32 30.86
N LEU A 433 17.85 3.47 30.78
CA LEU A 433 17.63 4.37 31.91
C LEU A 433 16.80 3.73 33.00
N LYS A 434 15.73 3.03 32.64
CA LYS A 434 14.90 2.29 33.61
C LYS A 434 15.75 1.27 34.36
N ASN A 435 16.54 0.47 33.66
CA ASN A 435 17.39 -0.55 34.27
C ASN A 435 18.45 0.07 35.19
N ASP A 436 19.19 1.08 34.72
CA ASP A 436 20.21 1.74 35.52
C ASP A 436 19.59 2.44 36.75
N LEU A 437 18.47 3.15 36.59
CA LEU A 437 17.80 3.86 37.69
C LEU A 437 17.17 2.91 38.71
N SER A 438 16.71 1.74 38.26
CA SER A 438 16.12 0.69 39.12
C SER A 438 17.11 0.07 40.11
N GLU A 439 18.42 0.23 39.91
CA GLU A 439 19.42 -0.22 40.87
C GLU A 439 19.34 0.51 42.21
N LYS A 440 18.80 1.74 42.23
CA LYS A 440 18.76 2.60 43.41
C LYS A 440 17.39 3.19 43.72
N TYR A 441 16.52 3.29 42.72
CA TYR A 441 15.21 3.91 42.85
C TYR A 441 14.12 2.98 42.33
N THR A 442 12.97 2.93 43.01
CA THR A 442 11.79 2.25 42.46
C THR A 442 11.24 3.09 41.30
N VAL A 443 11.36 2.61 40.06
CA VAL A 443 10.80 3.29 38.89
C VAL A 443 9.35 2.86 38.70
N ASN A 444 8.42 3.80 38.91
CA ASN A 444 6.99 3.52 38.84
C ASN A 444 6.40 3.81 37.46
N ASP A 445 6.86 4.88 36.81
CA ASP A 445 6.29 5.36 35.55
C ASP A 445 7.38 5.62 34.52
N THR A 446 7.12 5.19 33.29
CA THR A 446 8.00 5.44 32.13
C THR A 446 7.16 5.81 30.91
N SER A 447 7.52 6.88 30.21
CA SER A 447 6.82 7.31 28.99
C SER A 447 7.77 7.94 27.96
N SER A 448 7.33 7.96 26.69
CA SER A 448 8.05 8.56 25.56
C SER A 448 7.33 9.81 25.00
N ASP A 449 6.54 10.46 25.86
CA ASP A 449 5.66 11.60 25.55
C ASP A 449 6.24 12.96 25.98
N LEU A 450 7.56 13.04 26.22
CA LEU A 450 8.19 14.31 26.60
C LEU A 450 8.11 15.31 25.44
N SER A 451 7.73 16.56 25.77
CA SER A 451 7.64 17.65 24.79
C SER A 451 8.96 17.83 24.04
N GLN A 452 8.88 18.05 22.71
CA GLN A 452 10.06 18.30 21.87
C GLN A 452 10.77 19.60 22.26
N ASP A 453 10.02 20.58 22.77
CA ASP A 453 10.52 21.87 23.25
C ASP A 453 11.17 21.78 24.64
N PHE A 454 11.13 20.62 25.30
CA PHE A 454 11.81 20.44 26.58
C PHE A 454 13.33 20.52 26.39
N ALA A 455 14.03 21.21 27.30
CA ALA A 455 15.43 21.55 27.14
C ALA A 455 16.39 20.34 27.14
N ALA A 456 16.00 19.23 27.78
CA ALA A 456 16.75 17.99 27.80
C ALA A 456 16.05 16.91 26.96
N ASP A 457 16.75 15.83 26.62
CA ASP A 457 16.17 14.66 25.93
C ASP A 457 15.33 13.79 26.87
N VAL A 458 15.65 13.86 28.17
CA VAL A 458 15.04 13.05 29.22
C VAL A 458 14.73 13.92 30.43
N LEU A 459 13.55 13.72 31.00
CA LEU A 459 13.16 14.21 32.31
C LEU A 459 13.02 13.03 33.28
N VAL A 460 13.78 13.07 34.37
CA VAL A 460 13.62 12.13 35.49
C VAL A 460 13.05 12.88 36.69
N VAL A 461 11.90 12.44 37.20
CA VAL A 461 11.32 12.98 38.43
C VAL A 461 11.51 11.99 39.56
N ILE A 462 12.18 12.39 40.64
CA ILE A 462 12.43 11.53 41.81
C ILE A 462 11.32 11.74 42.83
N GLY A 463 10.44 10.75 43.00
CA GLY A 463 9.41 10.71 44.02
C GLY A 463 9.85 10.07 45.34
N LYS A 464 8.89 9.94 46.26
CA LYS A 464 9.08 9.40 47.61
C LYS A 464 9.41 7.91 47.63
#